data_AF-A0A8T1TP76-F1
#
_entry.id   AF-A0A8T1TP76-F1
#
_cell.length_a   1.000
_cell.length_b   1.000
_cell.length_c   1.000
_cell.angle_alpha   90.00
_cell.angle_beta   90.00
_cell.angle_gamma   90.00
#
_symmetry.space_group_name_H-M   'P 1'
#
loop_
_entity.id
_entity.type
_entity.pdbx_description
1 polymer ?
#
loop_
_entity_poly.entity_id
_entity_poly.type
_entity_poly.pdbx_seq_one_letter_code
_entity_poly.pdbx_strand_id
1 'polypeptide(L)'
;EGHVNNDAKDQNSEKSSTKSVSSHQNAARPGMKIKLLMKFGDLALETLLLYQMLEAGSPTPLIAIFTVVVATNALACAAMMFVPHERAPLAETLIDVLFDFLIIVGCPMLVIFYCLSSFTFDRAKFAINLEVFPTGWFEQGASMIADAEQTAVIYESLKSLRILTPLNTFTRIGVNMTLCFRLWQLVGLLRDTKTQNSSVYPKRHRFGAAFLIVFAIMLIVFVEESMRTSSLACQPHPECVVNARRWTIVESGSLTQCPCIMLIDRDIAPKTYAEWENPTNVTDKVAQLASMGDLQTLQLTNRYLGVLPEELRRCKGLRHLSLQYTHTQTFPAWIKEFTKLEYLHVESKTTSPMVVLPDDMFEDMSALTFLHFAAFVPMVKLPSFDGLTNLKSLTLAVFLLLEELPTFDHLHNLERIVLAFLPAIGGLPDFSPIKDLKFFAALDRGAWCCNGFLGACDLHNDNC
;
A
#
# COMPACT_ATOMS: atom_id res chain seq x y z
N GLU A 1 -51.87 -47.73 51.87
CA GLU A 1 -51.12 -48.76 52.62
C GLU A 1 -49.64 -48.40 52.63
N GLY A 2 -49.00 -48.48 53.80
CA GLY A 2 -47.54 -48.43 54.02
C GLY A 2 -46.84 -47.09 53.74
N HIS A 3 -45.97 -46.57 54.59
CA HIS A 3 -45.59 -46.85 55.97
C HIS A 3 -44.80 -45.62 56.44
N VAL A 4 -45.10 -45.18 57.66
CA VAL A 4 -44.48 -44.07 58.40
C VAL A 4 -43.15 -44.53 59.02
N ASN A 5 -42.18 -43.61 59.15
CA ASN A 5 -41.19 -43.42 60.23
C ASN A 5 -39.96 -42.67 59.67
N ASN A 6 -39.29 -41.74 60.34
CA ASN A 6 -39.43 -41.17 61.68
C ASN A 6 -38.66 -39.84 61.73
N ASP A 7 -39.11 -38.98 62.62
CA ASP A 7 -38.56 -37.66 62.95
C ASP A 7 -37.20 -37.68 63.67
N ALA A 8 -36.61 -36.48 63.64
CA ALA A 8 -35.35 -36.00 64.20
C ALA A 8 -35.15 -36.17 65.72
N LYS A 9 -33.88 -36.03 66.18
CA LYS A 9 -33.49 -35.09 67.25
C LYS A 9 -31.98 -34.99 67.57
N ASP A 10 -31.55 -33.73 67.72
CA ASP A 10 -30.66 -33.10 68.72
C ASP A 10 -29.23 -33.63 68.99
N GLN A 11 -28.19 -32.83 68.62
CA GLN A 11 -27.45 -31.83 69.43
C GLN A 11 -26.47 -32.43 70.46
N ASN A 12 -25.15 -32.18 70.33
CA ASN A 12 -24.40 -31.11 71.04
C ASN A 12 -22.87 -31.31 71.00
N SER A 13 -22.13 -30.17 71.02
CA SER A 13 -20.83 -29.93 71.71
C SER A 13 -19.57 -30.71 71.26
N GLU A 14 -18.32 -30.20 71.23
CA GLU A 14 -17.64 -28.91 71.24
C GLU A 14 -16.11 -29.25 71.15
N LYS A 15 -15.28 -28.35 70.59
CA LYS A 15 -13.83 -28.14 70.81
C LYS A 15 -12.69 -28.87 70.04
N SER A 16 -11.74 -28.00 69.67
CA SER A 16 -10.27 -28.13 69.48
C SER A 16 -9.75 -28.47 68.07
N SER A 17 -9.27 -27.49 67.27
CA SER A 17 -7.88 -26.96 67.22
C SER A 17 -6.85 -28.08 66.93
N THR A 18 -6.04 -28.13 65.85
CA THR A 18 -5.05 -27.13 65.37
C THR A 18 -4.37 -27.60 64.05
N LYS A 19 -4.12 -26.66 63.11
CA LYS A 19 -3.04 -26.53 62.07
C LYS A 19 -2.38 -27.77 61.39
N SER A 20 -2.37 -27.76 60.05
CA SER A 20 -1.18 -27.50 59.18
C SER A 20 -1.52 -27.76 57.69
N VAL A 21 -1.60 -26.72 56.85
CA VAL A 21 -0.62 -26.36 55.78
C VAL A 21 -0.23 -27.53 54.86
N SER A 22 -0.77 -27.54 53.63
CA SER A 22 0.06 -27.64 52.41
C SER A 22 -0.76 -27.57 51.11
N SER A 23 -0.23 -26.82 50.15
CA SER A 23 -0.46 -26.91 48.70
C SER A 23 -1.80 -26.42 48.11
N HIS A 24 -2.00 -25.10 48.07
CA HIS A 24 -2.76 -24.50 46.96
C HIS A 24 -1.85 -24.39 45.72
N GLN A 25 -1.79 -25.47 44.94
CA GLN A 25 -1.34 -25.40 43.56
C GLN A 25 -2.42 -24.71 42.73
N ASN A 26 -2.04 -23.58 42.10
CA ASN A 26 -2.82 -22.82 41.14
C ASN A 26 -3.11 -23.66 39.88
N ALA A 27 -4.15 -24.48 39.90
CA ALA A 27 -4.72 -25.04 38.67
C ALA A 27 -5.66 -24.01 38.03
N ALA A 28 -5.12 -23.19 37.11
CA ALA A 28 -5.92 -22.26 36.32
C ALA A 28 -7.04 -23.01 35.57
N ARG A 29 -8.30 -22.62 35.78
CA ARG A 29 -9.48 -23.19 35.08
C ARG A 29 -9.29 -23.10 33.55
N PRO A 30 -9.71 -24.11 32.77
CA PRO A 30 -9.49 -24.16 31.31
C PRO A 30 -10.02 -22.93 30.55
N GLY A 31 -11.14 -22.33 31.00
CA GLY A 31 -11.67 -21.09 30.41
C GLY A 31 -10.81 -19.84 30.65
N MET A 32 -9.99 -19.80 31.70
CA MET A 32 -9.10 -18.65 31.99
C MET A 32 -7.88 -18.63 31.07
N LYS A 33 -7.34 -19.80 30.72
CA LYS A 33 -6.23 -19.93 29.75
C LYS A 33 -6.63 -19.46 28.34
N ILE A 34 -7.84 -19.81 27.90
CA ILE A 34 -8.36 -19.41 26.58
C ILE A 34 -8.50 -17.89 26.49
N LYS A 35 -9.08 -17.25 27.53
CA LYS A 35 -9.24 -15.79 27.54
C LYS A 35 -7.90 -15.04 27.56
N LEU A 36 -6.91 -15.55 28.28
CA LEU A 36 -5.57 -14.97 28.31
C LEU A 36 -4.87 -15.11 26.93
N LEU A 37 -4.99 -16.26 26.28
CA LEU A 37 -4.45 -16.52 24.95
C LEU A 37 -5.05 -15.55 23.91
N MET A 38 -6.35 -15.31 23.97
CA MET A 38 -7.01 -14.36 23.06
C MET A 38 -6.45 -12.94 23.23
N LYS A 39 -6.15 -12.49 24.45
CA LYS A 39 -5.56 -11.16 24.68
C LYS A 39 -4.15 -11.01 24.12
N PHE A 40 -3.29 -12.01 24.32
CA PHE A 40 -1.96 -11.99 23.72
C PHE A 40 -2.02 -12.09 22.19
N GLY A 41 -2.97 -12.87 21.66
CA GLY A 41 -3.21 -12.93 20.21
C GLY A 41 -3.64 -11.59 19.63
N ASP A 42 -4.52 -10.87 20.33
CA ASP A 42 -5.00 -9.55 19.94
C ASP A 42 -3.88 -8.51 19.93
N LEU A 43 -3.09 -8.44 21.01
CA LEU A 43 -1.93 -7.55 21.07
C LEU A 43 -0.87 -7.88 19.99
N ALA A 44 -0.71 -9.17 19.67
CA ALA A 44 0.16 -9.61 18.57
C ALA A 44 -0.39 -9.18 17.19
N LEU A 45 -1.69 -9.27 16.97
CA LEU A 45 -2.35 -8.79 15.74
C LEU A 45 -2.20 -7.27 15.60
N GLU A 46 -2.43 -6.51 16.68
CA GLU A 46 -2.22 -5.06 16.73
C GLU A 46 -0.76 -4.68 16.44
N THR A 47 0.20 -5.39 17.05
CA THR A 47 1.63 -5.17 16.80
C THR A 47 2.01 -5.48 15.35
N LEU A 48 1.42 -6.53 14.78
CA LEU A 48 1.64 -6.90 13.39
C LEU A 48 1.04 -5.85 12.42
N LEU A 49 -0.11 -5.26 12.74
CA LEU A 49 -0.67 -4.12 11.99
C LEU A 49 0.26 -2.91 12.06
N LEU A 50 0.80 -2.60 13.24
CA LEU A 50 1.78 -1.51 13.40
C LEU A 50 3.05 -1.76 12.58
N TYR A 51 3.57 -2.99 12.59
CA TYR A 51 4.71 -3.38 11.77
C TYR A 51 4.41 -3.21 10.27
N GLN A 52 3.21 -3.60 9.82
CA GLN A 52 2.79 -3.37 8.43
C GLN A 52 2.74 -1.88 8.08
N MET A 53 2.30 -1.01 9.00
CA MET A 53 2.31 0.44 8.79
C MET A 53 3.73 0.99 8.64
N LEU A 54 4.68 0.48 9.42
CA LEU A 54 6.10 0.84 9.35
C LEU A 54 6.71 0.42 8.00
N GLU A 55 6.49 -0.82 7.56
CA GLU A 55 6.99 -1.34 6.27
C GLU A 55 6.33 -0.67 5.06
N ALA A 56 5.07 -0.26 5.16
CA ALA A 56 4.38 0.46 4.09
C ALA A 56 4.83 1.93 3.96
N GLY A 57 5.62 2.45 4.89
CA GLY A 57 6.03 3.86 4.91
C GLY A 57 4.89 4.82 5.27
N SER A 58 4.01 4.41 6.18
CA SER A 58 2.89 5.25 6.61
C SER A 58 3.38 6.61 7.19
N PRO A 59 2.58 7.68 7.08
CA PRO A 59 2.92 8.98 7.65
C PRO A 59 3.24 8.93 9.15
N THR A 60 4.26 9.67 9.58
CA THR A 60 4.72 9.72 10.99
C THR A 60 3.59 9.99 12.00
N PRO A 61 2.65 10.94 11.78
CA PRO A 61 1.58 11.18 12.75
C PRO A 61 0.67 9.96 12.95
N LEU A 62 0.40 9.20 11.89
CA LEU A 62 -0.46 8.01 11.95
C LEU A 62 0.24 6.87 12.71
N ILE A 63 1.53 6.65 12.45
CA ILE A 63 2.34 5.65 13.19
C ILE A 63 2.40 6.02 14.67
N ALA A 64 2.62 7.29 15.00
CA ALA A 64 2.70 7.75 16.39
C ALA A 64 1.37 7.51 17.14
N ILE A 65 0.24 7.88 16.54
CA ILE A 65 -1.08 7.66 17.15
C ILE A 65 -1.32 6.16 17.35
N PHE A 66 -1.08 5.33 16.32
CA PHE A 66 -1.28 3.89 16.41
C PHE A 66 -0.41 3.26 17.49
N THR A 67 0.86 3.67 17.59
CA THR A 67 1.80 3.21 18.63
C THR A 67 1.29 3.57 20.03
N VAL A 68 0.77 4.78 20.22
CA VAL A 68 0.18 5.20 21.50
C VAL A 68 -1.05 4.35 21.84
N VAL A 69 -1.92 4.05 20.87
CA VAL A 69 -3.09 3.20 21.08
C VAL A 69 -2.68 1.80 21.55
N VAL A 70 -1.74 1.14 20.85
CA VAL A 70 -1.28 -0.22 21.20
C VAL A 70 -0.52 -0.24 22.53
N ALA A 71 0.35 0.74 22.79
CA ALA A 71 1.08 0.84 24.06
C ALA A 71 0.12 1.10 25.23
N THR A 72 -0.88 1.97 25.04
CA THR A 72 -1.88 2.26 26.07
C THR A 72 -2.78 1.06 26.32
N ASN A 73 -3.12 0.27 25.28
CA ASN A 73 -3.84 -0.99 25.43
C ASN A 73 -3.05 -1.96 26.35
N ALA A 74 -1.76 -2.17 26.07
CA ALA A 74 -0.89 -3.01 26.90
C ALA A 74 -0.77 -2.50 28.36
N LEU A 75 -0.67 -1.19 28.56
CA LEU A 75 -0.62 -0.59 29.91
C LEU A 75 -1.96 -0.69 30.65
N ALA A 76 -3.09 -0.53 29.95
CA ALA A 76 -4.42 -0.73 30.51
C ALA A 76 -4.60 -2.20 30.95
N CYS A 77 -4.10 -3.16 30.16
CA CYS A 77 -4.04 -4.57 30.53
C CYS A 77 -3.27 -4.78 31.84
N ALA A 78 -2.11 -4.12 32.00
CA ALA A 78 -1.31 -4.18 33.22
C ALA A 78 -2.02 -3.54 34.43
N ALA A 79 -2.66 -2.37 34.23
CA ALA A 79 -3.40 -1.67 35.29
C ALA A 79 -4.59 -2.51 35.80
N MET A 80 -5.32 -3.18 34.91
CA MET A 80 -6.46 -4.03 35.29
C MET A 80 -6.05 -5.22 36.16
N MET A 81 -4.78 -5.65 36.16
CA MET A 81 -4.29 -6.68 37.10
C MET A 81 -4.31 -6.24 38.58
N PHE A 82 -4.38 -4.93 38.85
CA PHE A 82 -4.41 -4.34 40.19
C PHE A 82 -5.79 -3.85 40.63
N VAL A 83 -6.79 -3.81 39.73
CA VAL A 83 -8.16 -3.35 40.03
C VAL A 83 -8.96 -4.40 40.83
N PRO A 84 -9.72 -3.99 41.89
CA PRO A 84 -10.55 -4.88 42.71
C PRO A 84 -11.60 -5.68 41.94
N HIS A 85 -11.99 -6.86 42.45
CA HIS A 85 -12.79 -7.86 41.73
C HIS A 85 -14.23 -7.42 41.40
N GLU A 86 -14.84 -6.55 42.21
CA GLU A 86 -16.29 -6.26 42.15
C GLU A 86 -16.75 -5.54 40.88
N ARG A 87 -15.86 -4.84 40.16
CA ARG A 87 -16.16 -4.19 38.86
C ARG A 87 -15.22 -4.61 37.73
N ALA A 88 -14.31 -5.53 38.01
CA ALA A 88 -13.24 -5.91 37.11
C ALA A 88 -13.72 -6.50 35.76
N PRO A 89 -14.67 -7.46 35.70
CA PRO A 89 -14.95 -8.16 34.44
C PRO A 89 -15.59 -7.26 33.36
N LEU A 90 -16.50 -6.38 33.78
CA LEU A 90 -17.20 -5.46 32.89
C LEU A 90 -16.28 -4.32 32.44
N ALA A 91 -15.50 -3.74 33.36
CA ALA A 91 -14.51 -2.73 33.02
C ALA A 91 -13.41 -3.29 32.10
N GLU A 92 -12.93 -4.52 32.34
CA GLU A 92 -11.94 -5.20 31.49
C GLU A 92 -12.47 -5.33 30.05
N THR A 93 -13.67 -5.89 29.89
CA THR A 93 -14.26 -6.12 28.56
C THR A 93 -14.58 -4.80 27.85
N LEU A 94 -15.01 -3.76 28.57
CA LEU A 94 -15.32 -2.46 27.98
C LEU A 94 -14.07 -1.71 27.50
N ILE A 95 -12.99 -1.74 28.28
CA ILE A 95 -11.69 -1.16 27.88
C ILE A 95 -11.15 -1.88 26.65
N ASP A 96 -11.18 -3.21 26.66
CA ASP A 96 -10.75 -4.03 25.53
C ASP A 96 -11.54 -3.69 24.25
N VAL A 97 -12.88 -3.61 24.33
CA VAL A 97 -13.74 -3.22 23.19
C VAL A 97 -13.44 -1.80 22.70
N LEU A 98 -13.10 -0.87 23.60
CA LEU A 98 -12.75 0.50 23.22
C LEU A 98 -11.47 0.52 22.37
N PHE A 99 -10.42 -0.21 22.77
CA PHE A 99 -9.18 -0.28 22.00
C PHE A 99 -9.37 -0.98 20.66
N ASP A 100 -10.09 -2.10 20.62
CA ASP A 100 -10.43 -2.79 19.37
C ASP A 100 -11.19 -1.85 18.42
N PHE A 101 -12.16 -1.08 18.93
CA PHE A 101 -12.91 -0.11 18.14
C PHE A 101 -12.00 1.01 17.61
N LEU A 102 -11.07 1.51 18.43
CA LEU A 102 -10.09 2.51 18.00
C LEU A 102 -9.21 1.97 16.86
N ILE A 103 -8.76 0.72 16.93
CA ILE A 103 -7.92 0.11 15.89
C ILE A 103 -8.72 -0.18 14.61
N ILE A 104 -9.92 -0.73 14.73
CA ILE A 104 -10.72 -1.21 13.59
C ILE A 104 -11.46 -0.09 12.87
N VAL A 105 -11.99 0.88 13.62
CA VAL A 105 -12.80 1.98 13.08
C VAL A 105 -12.06 3.31 13.18
N GLY A 106 -11.50 3.60 14.35
CA GLY A 106 -10.81 4.87 14.62
C GLY A 106 -9.62 5.10 13.69
N CYS A 107 -8.69 4.16 13.59
CA CYS A 107 -7.47 4.29 12.80
C CYS A 107 -7.76 4.45 11.30
N PRO A 108 -8.59 3.61 10.63
CA PRO A 108 -8.96 3.85 9.24
C PRO A 108 -9.62 5.21 8.99
N MET A 109 -10.49 5.67 9.90
CA MET A 109 -11.09 7.00 9.80
C MET A 109 -10.05 8.12 9.95
N LEU A 110 -9.05 7.92 10.81
CA LEU A 110 -7.93 8.84 10.98
C LEU A 110 -7.05 8.92 9.73
N VAL A 111 -6.80 7.79 9.06
CA VAL A 111 -6.11 7.76 7.76
C VAL A 111 -6.89 8.56 6.71
N ILE A 112 -8.21 8.34 6.62
CA ILE A 112 -9.07 9.08 5.68
C ILE A 112 -9.03 10.59 5.99
N PHE A 113 -9.15 10.96 7.27
CA PHE A 113 -9.09 12.35 7.70
C PHE A 113 -7.71 12.98 7.41
N TYR A 114 -6.63 12.23 7.60
CA TYR A 114 -5.28 12.66 7.24
C TYR A 114 -5.16 12.91 5.73
N CYS A 115 -5.65 11.99 4.89
CA CYS A 115 -5.65 12.17 3.44
C CYS A 115 -6.46 13.41 3.02
N LEU A 116 -7.62 13.66 3.64
CA LEU A 116 -8.46 14.81 3.33
C LEU A 116 -7.86 16.15 3.77
N SER A 117 -7.13 16.16 4.90
CA SER A 117 -6.51 17.38 5.43
C SER A 117 -5.15 17.70 4.81
N SER A 118 -4.42 16.68 4.35
CA SER A 118 -3.09 16.83 3.75
C SER A 118 -3.14 17.11 2.25
N PHE A 119 -4.24 16.76 1.57
CA PHE A 119 -4.37 17.01 0.13
C PHE A 119 -4.60 18.49 -0.14
N THR A 120 -3.54 19.19 -0.53
CA THR A 120 -3.63 20.57 -1.00
C THR A 120 -3.74 20.55 -2.52
N PHE A 121 -4.88 21.00 -3.04
CA PHE A 121 -5.11 21.13 -4.47
C PHE A 121 -5.55 22.54 -4.77
N ASP A 122 -4.83 23.22 -5.66
CA ASP A 122 -5.11 24.60 -6.04
C ASP A 122 -6.43 24.67 -6.82
N ARG A 123 -7.51 24.91 -6.09
CA ARG A 123 -8.87 25.02 -6.63
C ARG A 123 -9.03 26.22 -7.56
N ALA A 124 -8.23 27.27 -7.39
CA ALA A 124 -8.28 28.45 -8.26
C ALA A 124 -7.65 28.13 -9.62
N LYS A 125 -6.46 27.50 -9.62
CA LYS A 125 -5.83 26.98 -10.85
C LYS A 125 -6.71 25.93 -11.54
N PHE A 126 -7.38 25.07 -10.76
CA PHE A 126 -8.34 24.10 -11.28
C PHE A 126 -9.52 24.75 -12.01
N ALA A 127 -10.14 25.78 -11.42
CA ALA A 127 -11.26 26.48 -12.05
C ALA A 127 -10.86 27.10 -13.40
N ILE A 128 -9.69 27.74 -13.47
CA ILE A 128 -9.15 28.31 -14.71
C ILE A 128 -8.92 27.20 -15.76
N ASN A 129 -8.33 26.08 -15.37
CA ASN A 129 -8.07 24.98 -16.31
C ASN A 129 -9.35 24.36 -16.86
N LEU A 130 -10.43 24.29 -16.07
CA LEU A 130 -11.74 23.81 -16.55
C LEU A 130 -12.38 24.75 -17.57
N GLU A 131 -12.13 26.06 -17.48
CA GLU A 131 -12.61 27.03 -18.48
C GLU A 131 -11.81 26.96 -19.79
N VAL A 132 -10.52 26.61 -19.71
CA VAL A 132 -9.60 26.63 -20.84
C VAL A 132 -9.55 25.30 -21.61
N PHE A 133 -9.60 24.16 -20.93
CA PHE A 133 -9.48 22.84 -21.56
C PHE A 133 -10.86 22.23 -21.88
N PRO A 134 -11.00 21.53 -23.04
CA PRO A 134 -12.25 20.87 -23.39
C PRO A 134 -12.67 19.81 -22.35
N THR A 135 -13.97 19.56 -22.24
CA THR A 135 -14.55 18.59 -21.30
C THR A 135 -13.93 17.20 -21.49
N GLY A 136 -13.50 16.56 -20.41
CA GLY A 136 -12.85 15.24 -20.40
C GLY A 136 -11.31 15.26 -20.50
N TRP A 137 -10.69 16.36 -20.92
CA TRP A 137 -9.22 16.50 -20.93
C TRP A 137 -8.66 16.59 -19.51
N PHE A 138 -9.36 17.32 -18.63
CA PHE A 138 -8.92 17.52 -17.26
C PHE A 138 -9.09 16.28 -16.37
N GLU A 139 -10.12 15.46 -16.57
CA GLU A 139 -10.31 14.20 -15.83
C GLU A 139 -9.09 13.25 -16.01
N GLN A 140 -8.36 13.40 -17.12
CA GLN A 140 -7.15 12.67 -17.45
C GLN A 140 -5.87 13.39 -16.96
N GLY A 141 -5.89 14.72 -16.85
CA GLY A 141 -4.76 15.56 -16.44
C GLY A 141 -4.73 15.96 -14.96
N ALA A 142 -5.76 15.66 -14.17
CA ALA A 142 -5.82 16.02 -12.76
C ALA A 142 -4.63 15.46 -11.95
N SER A 143 -4.17 14.24 -12.28
CA SER A 143 -2.96 13.62 -11.71
C SER A 143 -1.66 14.29 -12.16
N MET A 144 -1.64 14.95 -13.32
CA MET A 144 -0.50 15.73 -13.79
C MET A 144 -0.38 17.08 -13.08
N ILE A 145 -1.50 17.61 -12.57
CA ILE A 145 -1.60 18.94 -11.96
C ILE A 145 -1.53 18.88 -10.44
N ALA A 146 -1.99 17.78 -9.84
CA ALA A 146 -1.82 17.52 -8.42
C ALA A 146 -0.34 17.35 -8.07
N ASP A 147 0.02 17.77 -6.86
CA ASP A 147 1.36 17.55 -6.32
C ASP A 147 1.66 16.06 -6.25
N ALA A 148 2.74 15.64 -6.92
CA ALA A 148 3.06 14.23 -7.09
C ALA A 148 3.44 13.56 -5.77
N GLU A 149 4.14 14.29 -4.91
CA GLU A 149 4.61 13.80 -3.61
C GLU A 149 3.43 13.60 -2.66
N GLN A 150 2.54 14.60 -2.55
CA GLN A 150 1.32 14.49 -1.76
C GLN A 150 0.40 13.39 -2.28
N THR A 151 0.24 13.28 -3.60
CA THR A 151 -0.58 12.24 -4.23
C THR A 151 -0.02 10.85 -3.93
N ALA A 152 1.31 10.68 -3.97
CA ALA A 152 1.97 9.43 -3.63
C ALA A 152 1.73 9.02 -2.18
N VAL A 153 1.93 9.94 -1.22
CA VAL A 153 1.69 9.69 0.20
C VAL A 153 0.22 9.31 0.45
N ILE A 154 -0.73 10.00 -0.18
CA ILE A 154 -2.17 9.70 -0.06
C ILE A 154 -2.50 8.35 -0.66
N TYR A 155 -1.96 8.04 -1.84
CA TYR A 155 -2.22 6.77 -2.51
C TYR A 155 -1.74 5.60 -1.66
N GLU A 156 -0.51 5.65 -1.13
CA GLU A 156 -0.01 4.60 -0.24
C GLU A 156 -0.80 4.54 1.08
N SER A 157 -1.18 5.69 1.64
CA SER A 157 -2.03 5.74 2.84
C SER A 157 -3.39 5.06 2.61
N LEU A 158 -4.06 5.32 1.48
CA LEU A 158 -5.33 4.68 1.13
C LEU A 158 -5.15 3.20 0.76
N LYS A 159 -4.05 2.85 0.10
CA LYS A 159 -3.71 1.46 -0.25
C LYS A 159 -3.45 0.64 1.00
N SER A 160 -2.88 1.22 2.06
CA SER A 160 -2.73 0.56 3.37
C SER A 160 -4.07 0.13 3.97
N LEU A 161 -5.17 0.83 3.65
CA LEU A 161 -6.52 0.49 4.08
C LEU A 161 -7.12 -0.71 3.33
N ARG A 162 -6.60 -1.02 2.14
CA ARG A 162 -7.10 -2.13 1.32
C ARG A 162 -6.51 -3.45 1.79
N ILE A 163 -7.29 -4.52 1.68
CA ILE A 163 -6.83 -5.90 1.89
C ILE A 163 -6.24 -6.41 0.57
N LEU A 164 -4.91 -6.47 0.49
CA LEU A 164 -4.19 -6.86 -0.73
C LEU A 164 -3.34 -8.12 -0.58
N THR A 165 -2.91 -8.45 0.65
CA THR A 165 -2.02 -9.58 0.92
C THR A 165 -2.70 -10.59 1.85
N PRO A 166 -2.36 -11.89 1.76
CA PRO A 166 -2.88 -12.91 2.67
C PRO A 166 -2.65 -12.55 4.15
N LEU A 167 -1.50 -11.94 4.46
CA LEU A 167 -1.17 -11.48 5.80
C LEU A 167 -2.12 -10.37 6.28
N ASN A 168 -2.42 -9.39 5.42
CA ASN A 168 -3.36 -8.30 5.72
C ASN A 168 -4.80 -8.84 5.87
N THR A 169 -5.19 -9.82 5.04
CA THR A 169 -6.46 -10.53 5.20
C THR A 169 -6.54 -11.21 6.56
N PHE A 170 -5.49 -11.95 6.94
CA PHE A 170 -5.43 -12.64 8.23
C PHE A 170 -5.48 -11.65 9.40
N THR A 171 -4.68 -10.58 9.37
CA THR A 171 -4.65 -9.60 10.47
C THR A 171 -5.97 -8.86 10.62
N ARG A 172 -6.54 -8.35 9.52
CA ARG A 172 -7.79 -7.61 9.55
C ARG A 172 -9.00 -8.47 9.92
N ILE A 173 -9.10 -9.69 9.39
CA ILE A 173 -10.16 -10.61 9.81
C ILE A 173 -9.96 -10.97 11.27
N GLY A 174 -8.72 -11.22 11.70
CA GLY A 174 -8.37 -11.51 13.09
C GLY A 174 -8.90 -10.47 14.06
N VAL A 175 -8.55 -9.18 13.86
CA VAL A 175 -9.00 -8.10 14.75
C VAL A 175 -10.52 -7.88 14.70
N ASN A 176 -11.15 -8.02 13.53
CA ASN A 176 -12.61 -7.91 13.43
C ASN A 176 -13.31 -9.06 14.20
N MET A 177 -12.78 -10.28 14.11
CA MET A 177 -13.29 -11.43 14.85
C MET A 177 -13.10 -11.27 16.37
N THR A 178 -11.98 -10.70 16.83
CA THR A 178 -11.77 -10.43 18.26
C THR A 178 -12.79 -9.41 18.77
N LEU A 179 -13.01 -8.31 18.04
CA LEU A 179 -14.04 -7.32 18.39
C LEU A 179 -15.45 -7.94 18.46
N CYS A 180 -15.86 -8.71 17.44
CA CYS A 180 -17.18 -9.37 17.42
C CYS A 180 -17.36 -10.30 18.63
N PHE A 181 -16.34 -11.08 18.96
CA PHE A 181 -16.36 -11.96 20.11
C PHE A 181 -16.46 -11.19 21.43
N ARG A 182 -15.69 -10.10 21.59
CA ARG A 182 -15.73 -9.27 22.81
C ARG A 182 -17.05 -8.53 22.97
N LEU A 183 -17.67 -8.05 21.88
CA LEU A 183 -19.02 -7.48 21.89
C LEU A 183 -20.07 -8.51 22.34
N TRP A 184 -19.99 -9.74 21.83
CA TRP A 184 -20.87 -10.82 22.26
C TRP A 184 -20.70 -11.13 23.76
N GLN A 185 -19.46 -11.18 24.23
CA GLN A 185 -19.15 -11.35 25.66
C GLN A 185 -19.70 -10.18 26.51
N LEU A 186 -19.58 -8.94 26.04
CA LEU A 186 -20.09 -7.75 26.71
C LEU A 186 -21.62 -7.80 26.87
N VAL A 187 -22.35 -8.20 25.82
CA VAL A 187 -23.82 -8.38 25.87
C VAL A 187 -24.20 -9.45 26.88
N GLY A 188 -23.46 -10.56 26.93
CA GLY A 188 -23.67 -11.61 27.93
C GLY A 188 -23.48 -11.11 29.36
N LEU A 189 -22.44 -10.31 29.61
CA LEU A 189 -22.15 -9.70 30.92
C LEU A 189 -23.20 -8.66 31.34
N LEU A 190 -23.79 -7.93 30.38
CA LEU A 190 -24.86 -6.96 30.64
C LEU A 190 -26.21 -7.64 30.96
N ARG A 191 -26.46 -8.81 30.37
CA ARG A 191 -27.71 -9.57 30.57
C ARG A 191 -27.74 -10.35 31.89
N ASP A 192 -26.62 -10.95 32.30
CA ASP A 192 -26.54 -11.79 33.52
C ASP A 192 -25.48 -11.27 34.52
N THR A 193 -25.88 -10.34 35.39
CA THR A 193 -25.01 -9.79 36.46
C THR A 193 -24.58 -10.83 37.50
N LYS A 194 -25.26 -11.99 37.58
CA LYS A 194 -24.94 -13.08 38.52
C LYS A 194 -23.73 -13.96 38.12
N THR A 195 -23.20 -13.84 36.89
CA THR A 195 -22.10 -14.68 36.38
C THR A 195 -20.70 -14.05 36.46
N GLN A 196 -20.54 -12.94 37.20
CA GLN A 196 -19.30 -12.13 37.30
C GLN A 196 -18.05 -12.79 37.93
N ASN A 197 -17.96 -14.11 38.00
CA ASN A 197 -17.01 -14.80 38.87
C ASN A 197 -15.64 -15.14 38.25
N SER A 198 -15.27 -14.60 37.09
CA SER A 198 -13.89 -14.77 36.59
C SER A 198 -13.38 -13.57 35.79
N SER A 199 -12.56 -12.74 36.45
CA SER A 199 -11.68 -11.79 35.76
C SER A 199 -10.76 -12.54 34.81
N VAL A 200 -10.47 -11.93 33.65
CA VAL A 200 -9.59 -12.50 32.63
C VAL A 200 -8.13 -12.46 33.09
N TYR A 201 -7.78 -11.44 33.86
CA TYR A 201 -6.42 -11.20 34.29
C TYR A 201 -6.11 -11.87 35.63
N PRO A 202 -4.93 -12.51 35.77
CA PRO A 202 -4.46 -12.99 37.06
C PRO A 202 -4.23 -11.78 37.98
N LYS A 203 -5.05 -11.66 39.03
CA LYS A 203 -4.98 -10.52 39.96
C LYS A 203 -3.71 -10.56 40.80
N ARG A 204 -3.12 -9.37 41.04
CA ARG A 204 -1.86 -9.17 41.78
C ARG A 204 -0.65 -9.93 41.19
N HIS A 205 -0.71 -10.33 39.92
CA HIS A 205 0.39 -11.01 39.25
C HIS A 205 1.44 -10.02 38.74
N ARG A 206 2.35 -9.62 39.64
CA ARG A 206 3.36 -8.57 39.38
C ARG A 206 4.22 -8.84 38.14
N PHE A 207 4.60 -10.11 37.91
CA PHE A 207 5.40 -10.49 36.74
C PHE A 207 4.67 -10.27 35.42
N GLY A 208 3.35 -10.51 35.39
CA GLY A 208 2.54 -10.31 34.17
C GLY A 208 2.34 -8.83 33.86
N ALA A 209 2.10 -8.02 34.88
CA ALA A 209 2.02 -6.57 34.73
C ALA A 209 3.37 -5.97 34.32
N ALA A 210 4.47 -6.41 34.94
CA ALA A 210 5.82 -5.98 34.57
C ALA A 210 6.15 -6.35 33.12
N PHE A 211 5.78 -7.54 32.66
CA PHE A 211 5.98 -7.96 31.27
C PHE A 211 5.26 -7.04 30.28
N LEU A 212 4.00 -6.69 30.53
CA LEU A 212 3.22 -5.78 29.66
C LEU A 212 3.77 -4.35 29.66
N ILE A 213 4.26 -3.87 30.80
CA ILE A 213 4.92 -2.56 30.90
C ILE A 213 6.22 -2.56 30.09
N VAL A 214 7.06 -3.58 30.26
CA VAL A 214 8.31 -3.73 29.48
C VAL A 214 8.00 -3.85 27.99
N PHE A 215 6.97 -4.62 27.62
CA PHE A 215 6.50 -4.72 26.24
C PHE A 215 6.11 -3.36 25.67
N ALA A 216 5.30 -2.56 26.38
CA ALA A 216 4.90 -1.24 25.91
C ALA A 216 6.09 -0.30 25.72
N ILE A 217 7.07 -0.32 26.64
CA ILE A 217 8.31 0.46 26.52
C ILE A 217 9.13 0.00 25.31
N MET A 218 9.34 -1.31 25.18
CA MET A 218 10.09 -1.88 24.06
C MET A 218 9.43 -1.60 22.71
N LEU A 219 8.10 -1.61 22.64
CA LEU A 219 7.34 -1.26 21.44
C LEU A 219 7.59 0.20 21.03
N ILE A 220 7.51 1.13 21.99
CA ILE A 220 7.76 2.55 21.74
C ILE A 220 9.21 2.76 21.25
N VAL A 221 10.19 2.17 21.96
CA VAL A 221 11.60 2.25 21.57
C VAL A 221 11.84 1.65 20.18
N PHE A 222 11.23 0.49 19.89
CA PHE A 222 11.33 -0.16 18.59
C PHE A 222 10.80 0.74 17.47
N VAL A 223 9.63 1.35 17.65
CA VAL A 223 9.04 2.26 16.66
C VAL A 223 9.90 3.50 16.49
N GLU A 224 10.28 4.15 17.59
CA GLU A 224 11.08 5.37 17.57
C GLU A 224 12.43 5.16 16.89
N GLU A 225 13.16 4.10 17.24
CA GLU A 225 14.44 3.77 16.61
C GLU A 225 14.28 3.33 15.15
N SER A 226 13.21 2.60 14.81
CA SER A 226 12.89 2.28 13.40
C SER A 226 12.66 3.54 12.56
N MET A 227 11.94 4.52 13.13
CA MET A 227 11.70 5.79 12.46
C MET A 227 12.96 6.63 12.34
N ARG A 228 13.72 6.75 13.44
CA ARG A 228 14.93 7.56 13.51
C ARG A 228 16.00 7.06 12.55
N THR A 229 16.33 5.77 12.58
CA THR A 229 17.39 5.19 11.75
C THR A 229 17.05 5.27 10.26
N SER A 230 15.81 4.97 9.87
CA SER A 230 15.38 5.09 8.47
C SER A 230 15.32 6.53 7.98
N SER A 231 14.90 7.48 8.84
CA SER A 231 14.93 8.91 8.50
C SER A 231 16.35 9.41 8.29
N LEU A 232 17.32 8.91 9.08
CA LEU A 232 18.73 9.29 8.95
C LEU A 232 19.34 8.70 7.67
N ALA A 233 19.02 7.45 7.33
CA ALA A 233 19.47 6.81 6.09
C ALA A 233 18.94 7.52 4.83
N CYS A 234 17.69 8.01 4.86
CA CYS A 234 17.08 8.68 3.71
C CYS A 234 17.28 10.21 3.69
N GLN A 235 17.86 10.81 4.74
CA GLN A 235 18.12 12.25 4.80
C GLN A 235 18.91 12.81 3.59
N PRO A 236 19.90 12.10 3.01
CA PRO A 236 20.61 12.58 1.82
C PRO A 236 19.78 12.55 0.53
N HIS A 237 18.57 11.96 0.55
CA HIS A 237 17.73 11.64 -0.60
C HIS A 237 16.34 12.26 -0.46
N PRO A 238 16.19 13.59 -0.62
CA PRO A 238 14.88 14.26 -0.51
C PRO A 238 13.87 13.75 -1.55
N GLU A 239 14.32 13.25 -2.69
CA GLU A 239 13.48 12.66 -3.74
C GLU A 239 12.85 11.31 -3.35
N CYS A 240 13.29 10.70 -2.24
CA CYS A 240 12.62 9.54 -1.67
C CYS A 240 11.42 9.99 -0.81
N VAL A 241 10.28 10.16 -1.45
CA VAL A 241 9.05 10.69 -0.82
C VAL A 241 8.48 9.73 0.23
N VAL A 242 8.56 8.42 -0.03
CA VAL A 242 8.04 7.38 0.87
C VAL A 242 9.10 6.32 1.10
N ASN A 243 9.39 6.04 2.36
CA ASN A 243 10.38 5.07 2.79
C ASN A 243 9.84 4.13 3.88
N ALA A 244 10.32 2.89 3.90
CA ALA A 244 10.00 1.94 4.97
C ALA A 244 10.69 2.37 6.28
N ARG A 245 10.08 2.05 7.43
CA ARG A 245 10.64 2.33 8.75
C ARG A 245 11.20 1.05 9.37
N ARG A 246 12.52 0.85 9.25
CA ARG A 246 13.25 -0.31 9.77
C ARG A 246 14.31 0.10 10.78
N TRP A 247 14.40 -0.64 11.88
CA TRP A 247 15.50 -0.52 12.83
C TRP A 247 16.76 -1.17 12.25
N THR A 248 17.63 -0.36 11.66
CA THR A 248 18.89 -0.81 11.06
C THR A 248 20.07 0.04 11.54
N ILE A 249 21.28 -0.52 11.46
CA ILE A 249 22.50 0.20 11.80
C ILE A 249 22.95 0.96 10.55
N VAL A 250 22.82 2.29 10.57
CA VAL A 250 23.23 3.14 9.46
C VAL A 250 24.72 3.44 9.57
N GLU A 251 25.47 3.07 8.55
CA GLU A 251 26.90 3.38 8.45
C GLU A 251 27.08 4.87 8.13
N SER A 252 28.11 5.48 8.71
CA SER A 252 28.36 6.92 8.60
C SER A 252 28.64 7.29 7.15
N GLY A 253 27.78 8.11 6.54
CA GLY A 253 27.93 8.57 5.16
C GLY A 253 27.49 7.56 4.09
N SER A 254 26.81 6.47 4.45
CA SER A 254 26.24 5.56 3.48
C SER A 254 25.06 6.19 2.72
N LEU A 255 25.06 6.06 1.39
CA LEU A 255 23.99 6.52 0.49
C LEU A 255 23.08 5.38 0.01
N THR A 256 23.42 4.13 0.33
CA THR A 256 22.76 2.94 -0.22
C THR A 256 21.81 2.28 0.78
N GLN A 257 21.75 2.76 2.02
CA GLN A 257 20.96 2.14 3.09
C GLN A 257 19.54 2.71 3.25
N CYS A 258 19.12 3.65 2.40
CA CYS A 258 17.75 4.18 2.45
C CYS A 258 16.76 3.14 1.92
N PRO A 259 15.81 2.65 2.73
CA PRO A 259 14.79 1.70 2.28
C PRO A 259 13.65 2.44 1.55
N CYS A 260 13.98 2.96 0.37
CA CYS A 260 13.07 3.81 -0.40
C CYS A 260 11.99 2.98 -1.11
N ILE A 261 10.73 3.39 -0.95
CA ILE A 261 9.56 2.75 -1.59
C ILE A 261 9.14 3.55 -2.82
N MET A 262 9.18 4.89 -2.75
CA MET A 262 8.78 5.77 -3.85
C MET A 262 9.82 6.86 -4.07
N LEU A 263 10.43 6.84 -5.26
CA LEU A 263 11.34 7.88 -5.74
C LEU A 263 10.59 8.75 -6.75
N ILE A 264 10.44 10.03 -6.42
CA ILE A 264 9.79 11.02 -7.28
C ILE A 264 10.71 12.23 -7.39
N ASP A 265 11.24 12.47 -8.60
CA ASP A 265 12.02 13.66 -8.91
C ASP A 265 11.53 14.23 -10.24
N ARG A 266 10.71 15.28 -10.16
CA ARG A 266 10.03 15.87 -11.31
C ARG A 266 10.37 17.34 -11.41
N ASP A 267 11.07 17.71 -12.48
CA ASP A 267 11.20 19.11 -12.88
C ASP A 267 10.24 19.42 -14.01
N ILE A 268 9.09 19.99 -13.67
CA ILE A 268 8.00 20.26 -14.62
C ILE A 268 8.12 21.63 -15.30
N ALA A 269 9.05 22.49 -14.87
CA ALA A 269 9.12 23.88 -15.33
C ALA A 269 10.57 24.38 -15.43
N PRO A 270 11.42 23.74 -16.27
CA PRO A 270 12.75 24.25 -16.57
C PRO A 270 12.63 25.66 -17.16
N LYS A 271 13.48 26.60 -16.71
CA LYS A 271 13.35 28.02 -17.04
C LYS A 271 13.92 28.36 -18.40
N THR A 272 14.83 27.52 -18.91
CA THR A 272 15.50 27.73 -20.19
C THR A 272 15.56 26.45 -21.01
N TYR A 273 15.63 26.60 -22.34
CA TYR A 273 15.83 25.47 -23.25
C TYR A 273 17.13 24.71 -22.93
N ALA A 274 18.20 25.42 -22.56
CA ALA A 274 19.49 24.81 -22.21
C ALA A 274 19.42 23.94 -20.93
N GLU A 275 18.65 24.38 -19.93
CA GLU A 275 18.37 23.63 -18.70
C GLU A 275 17.50 22.40 -19.00
N TRP A 276 16.48 22.56 -19.85
CA TRP A 276 15.66 21.43 -20.28
C TRP A 276 16.49 20.39 -21.05
N GLU A 277 17.43 20.82 -21.88
CA GLU A 277 18.24 19.94 -22.71
C GLU A 277 19.36 19.22 -21.94
N ASN A 278 19.93 19.89 -20.93
CA ASN A 278 20.94 19.33 -20.05
C ASN A 278 20.43 19.22 -18.61
N PRO A 279 19.51 18.28 -18.32
CA PRO A 279 18.96 18.12 -16.98
C PRO A 279 19.97 17.45 -16.04
N THR A 280 19.73 17.58 -14.73
CA THR A 280 20.53 16.93 -13.69
C THR A 280 20.59 15.42 -13.89
N ASN A 281 21.80 14.84 -13.83
CA ASN A 281 22.02 13.40 -13.90
C ASN A 281 21.69 12.73 -12.57
N VAL A 282 20.75 11.79 -12.61
CA VAL A 282 20.25 11.06 -11.43
C VAL A 282 20.57 9.57 -11.49
N THR A 283 21.38 9.11 -12.46
CA THR A 283 21.69 7.69 -12.65
C THR A 283 22.26 7.06 -11.38
N ASP A 284 23.27 7.69 -10.78
CA ASP A 284 23.87 7.21 -9.52
C ASP A 284 22.90 7.30 -8.34
N LYS A 285 22.01 8.29 -8.33
CA LYS A 285 21.02 8.50 -7.27
C LYS A 285 19.95 7.39 -7.32
N VAL A 286 19.48 7.05 -8.51
CA VAL A 286 18.57 5.92 -8.74
C VAL A 286 19.25 4.61 -8.36
N ALA A 287 20.51 4.41 -8.72
CA ALA A 287 21.27 3.22 -8.32
C ALA A 287 21.38 3.09 -6.80
N GLN A 288 21.71 4.20 -6.11
CA GLN A 288 21.79 4.26 -4.65
C GLN A 288 20.47 3.90 -3.98
N LEU A 289 19.36 4.52 -4.38
CA LEU A 289 18.03 4.28 -3.81
C LEU A 289 17.44 2.91 -4.17
N ALA A 290 17.85 2.33 -5.31
CA ALA A 290 17.43 0.99 -5.72
C ALA A 290 18.22 -0.14 -5.04
N SER A 291 19.38 0.16 -4.46
CA SER A 291 20.33 -0.85 -3.97
C SER A 291 19.75 -1.83 -2.92
N MET A 292 18.81 -1.35 -2.10
CA MET A 292 18.06 -2.14 -1.10
C MET A 292 16.97 -3.03 -1.70
N GLY A 293 16.54 -2.78 -2.94
CA GLY A 293 15.49 -3.56 -3.62
C GLY A 293 14.05 -3.24 -3.19
N ASP A 294 13.84 -2.21 -2.37
CA ASP A 294 12.52 -1.86 -1.81
C ASP A 294 11.65 -1.01 -2.76
N LEU A 295 12.24 -0.45 -3.83
CA LEU A 295 11.57 0.51 -4.70
C LEU A 295 10.34 -0.09 -5.39
N GLN A 296 9.18 0.56 -5.21
CA GLN A 296 7.91 0.20 -5.83
C GLN A 296 7.46 1.21 -6.88
N THR A 297 7.87 2.48 -6.73
CA THR A 297 7.53 3.57 -7.64
C THR A 297 8.78 4.36 -8.02
N LEU A 298 8.98 4.55 -9.32
CA LEU A 298 10.01 5.43 -9.89
C LEU A 298 9.34 6.42 -10.84
N GLN A 299 9.35 7.70 -10.49
CA GLN A 299 8.83 8.79 -11.33
C GLN A 299 9.91 9.84 -11.55
N LEU A 300 10.33 9.98 -12.80
CA LEU A 300 11.32 10.98 -13.20
C LEU A 300 10.76 11.83 -14.34
N THR A 301 10.86 13.16 -14.20
CA THR A 301 10.54 14.13 -15.26
C THR A 301 11.69 15.11 -15.42
N ASN A 302 12.20 15.28 -16.65
CA ASN A 302 13.33 16.17 -16.96
C ASN A 302 14.55 15.91 -16.04
N ARG A 303 14.99 14.64 -16.01
CA ARG A 303 16.20 14.19 -15.31
C ARG A 303 16.99 13.24 -16.20
N TYR A 304 18.31 13.38 -16.24
CA TYR A 304 19.11 12.49 -17.07
C TYR A 304 19.23 11.11 -16.42
N LEU A 305 18.66 10.10 -17.08
CA LEU A 305 18.77 8.68 -16.80
C LEU A 305 18.97 7.93 -18.12
N GLY A 306 20.19 7.99 -18.66
CA GLY A 306 20.50 7.43 -19.99
C GLY A 306 20.24 5.93 -20.09
N VAL A 307 20.53 5.19 -19.00
CA VAL A 307 20.31 3.74 -18.88
C VAL A 307 19.75 3.45 -17.49
N LEU A 308 18.90 2.43 -17.38
CA LEU A 308 18.44 1.94 -16.09
C LEU A 308 19.59 1.22 -15.36
N PRO A 309 19.96 1.62 -14.14
CA PRO A 309 21.09 1.01 -13.42
C PRO A 309 20.78 -0.43 -13.01
N GLU A 310 21.80 -1.29 -12.93
CA GLU A 310 21.65 -2.71 -12.58
C GLU A 310 21.05 -2.93 -11.18
N GLU A 311 21.27 -1.99 -10.25
CA GLU A 311 20.67 -2.03 -8.91
C GLU A 311 19.15 -2.04 -8.97
N LEU A 312 18.55 -1.36 -9.96
CA LEU A 312 17.09 -1.33 -10.16
C LEU A 312 16.52 -2.72 -10.45
N ARG A 313 17.30 -3.62 -11.04
CA ARG A 313 16.91 -5.02 -11.27
C ARG A 313 16.52 -5.74 -9.97
N ARG A 314 17.06 -5.34 -8.82
CA ARG A 314 16.73 -5.92 -7.50
C ARG A 314 15.31 -5.58 -7.04
N CYS A 315 14.73 -4.49 -7.55
CA CYS A 315 13.42 -3.97 -7.18
C CYS A 315 12.29 -4.81 -7.80
N LYS A 316 12.19 -6.10 -7.45
CA LYS A 316 11.11 -7.01 -7.92
C LYS A 316 9.71 -6.61 -7.46
N GLY A 317 9.63 -5.64 -6.56
CA GLY A 317 8.39 -5.03 -6.10
C GLY A 317 7.91 -3.84 -6.93
N LEU A 318 8.62 -3.44 -8.01
CA LEU A 318 8.28 -2.29 -8.82
C LEU A 318 6.88 -2.44 -9.47
N ARG A 319 6.00 -1.48 -9.21
CA ARG A 319 4.62 -1.41 -9.71
C ARG A 319 4.39 -0.23 -10.63
N HIS A 320 5.12 0.86 -10.44
CA HIS A 320 4.92 2.09 -11.19
C HIS A 320 6.25 2.64 -11.71
N LEU A 321 6.37 2.73 -13.04
CA LEU A 321 7.53 3.29 -13.71
C LEU A 321 7.07 4.40 -14.66
N SER A 322 7.50 5.63 -14.37
CA SER A 322 7.25 6.80 -15.22
C SER A 322 8.58 7.51 -15.52
N LEU A 323 8.97 7.53 -16.79
CA LEU A 323 10.18 8.17 -17.28
C LEU A 323 9.82 9.16 -18.38
N GLN A 324 9.83 10.44 -18.05
CA GLN A 324 9.45 11.52 -18.99
C GLN A 324 10.65 12.41 -19.25
N TYR A 325 11.03 12.51 -20.52
CA TYR A 325 12.14 13.33 -20.99
C TYR A 325 13.48 13.00 -20.29
N THR A 326 13.72 11.72 -20.02
CA THR A 326 14.84 11.27 -19.19
C THR A 326 16.12 10.92 -19.95
N HIS A 327 16.17 11.19 -21.27
CA HIS A 327 17.26 10.77 -22.15
C HIS A 327 17.52 9.24 -22.17
N THR A 328 16.55 8.44 -21.72
CA THR A 328 16.63 6.98 -21.75
C THR A 328 16.47 6.49 -23.18
N GLN A 329 17.50 5.84 -23.72
CA GLN A 329 17.52 5.41 -25.12
C GLN A 329 17.20 3.93 -25.29
N THR A 330 17.49 3.13 -24.27
CA THR A 330 17.35 1.66 -24.34
C THR A 330 16.84 1.13 -23.02
N PHE A 331 15.96 0.12 -23.07
CA PHE A 331 15.67 -0.71 -21.91
C PHE A 331 16.56 -1.95 -21.88
N PRO A 332 17.10 -2.31 -20.70
CA PRO A 332 17.92 -3.50 -20.55
C PRO A 332 17.07 -4.77 -20.65
N ALA A 333 17.66 -5.88 -21.09
CA ALA A 333 16.95 -7.15 -21.28
C ALA A 333 16.28 -7.68 -19.98
N TRP A 334 16.81 -7.34 -18.81
CA TRP A 334 16.23 -7.74 -17.53
C TRP A 334 14.96 -6.98 -17.15
N ILE A 335 14.52 -5.98 -17.92
CA ILE A 335 13.28 -5.22 -17.64
C ILE A 335 12.05 -6.14 -17.52
N LYS A 336 12.04 -7.25 -18.28
CA LYS A 336 10.99 -8.28 -18.23
C LYS A 336 10.80 -8.92 -16.85
N GLU A 337 11.82 -8.83 -15.99
CA GLU A 337 11.76 -9.38 -14.63
C GLU A 337 10.85 -8.55 -13.70
N PHE A 338 10.34 -7.39 -14.13
CA PHE A 338 9.36 -6.59 -13.39
C PHE A 338 7.92 -7.07 -13.61
N THR A 339 7.64 -8.32 -13.26
CA THR A 339 6.34 -8.99 -13.44
C THR A 339 5.19 -8.40 -12.63
N LYS A 340 5.49 -7.52 -11.65
CA LYS A 340 4.51 -6.80 -10.82
C LYS A 340 4.21 -5.38 -11.31
N LEU A 341 4.76 -4.97 -12.46
CA LEU A 341 4.54 -3.63 -12.97
C LEU A 341 3.07 -3.47 -13.38
N GLU A 342 2.40 -2.47 -12.79
CA GLU A 342 0.98 -2.15 -13.03
C GLU A 342 0.82 -0.93 -13.95
N TYR A 343 1.81 -0.04 -13.96
CA TYR A 343 1.82 1.22 -14.72
C TYR A 343 3.20 1.46 -15.35
N LEU A 344 3.22 1.64 -16.67
CA LEU A 344 4.40 2.02 -17.44
C LEU A 344 4.09 3.23 -18.31
N HIS A 345 4.82 4.33 -18.06
CA HIS A 345 4.74 5.55 -18.87
C HIS A 345 6.15 5.98 -19.24
N VAL A 346 6.43 6.04 -20.54
CA VAL A 346 7.72 6.49 -21.05
C VAL A 346 7.48 7.50 -22.15
N GLU A 347 7.98 8.71 -21.94
CA GLU A 347 7.99 9.76 -22.94
C GLU A 347 9.43 10.15 -23.23
N SER A 348 9.85 9.96 -24.48
CA SER A 348 11.21 10.24 -24.88
C SER A 348 11.40 11.69 -25.32
N LYS A 349 12.66 12.14 -25.34
CA LYS A 349 13.02 13.41 -25.98
C LYS A 349 13.28 13.17 -27.46
N THR A 350 12.91 14.11 -28.30
CA THR A 350 13.21 14.04 -29.74
C THR A 350 14.71 14.13 -30.05
N THR A 351 15.50 14.77 -29.19
CA THR A 351 16.96 14.92 -29.33
C THR A 351 17.74 13.69 -28.89
N SER A 352 17.16 12.86 -28.01
CA SER A 352 17.76 11.63 -27.47
C SER A 352 16.69 10.52 -27.42
N PRO A 353 16.19 10.08 -28.58
CA PRO A 353 15.00 9.25 -28.65
C PRO A 353 15.25 7.85 -28.10
N MET A 354 14.17 7.21 -27.64
CA MET A 354 14.18 5.79 -27.35
C MET A 354 14.30 5.01 -28.66
N VAL A 355 15.31 4.13 -28.72
CA VAL A 355 15.68 3.40 -29.94
C VAL A 355 15.38 1.92 -29.80
N VAL A 356 15.62 1.32 -28.63
CA VAL A 356 15.54 -0.14 -28.45
C VAL A 356 14.69 -0.50 -27.24
N LEU A 357 13.66 -1.32 -27.49
CA LEU A 357 12.94 -2.10 -26.50
C LEU A 357 13.27 -3.59 -26.72
N PRO A 358 13.50 -4.39 -25.66
CA PRO A 358 13.65 -5.83 -25.80
C PRO A 358 12.36 -6.48 -26.33
N ASP A 359 12.48 -7.37 -27.32
CA ASP A 359 11.33 -8.03 -27.97
C ASP A 359 10.46 -8.83 -26.99
N ASP A 360 11.08 -9.39 -25.95
CA ASP A 360 10.47 -10.22 -24.91
C ASP A 360 10.06 -9.44 -23.65
N MET A 361 10.11 -8.10 -23.68
CA MET A 361 9.94 -7.31 -22.45
C MET A 361 8.58 -7.48 -21.79
N PHE A 362 7.54 -7.82 -22.57
CA PHE A 362 6.16 -7.91 -22.10
C PHE A 362 5.65 -9.33 -21.85
N GLU A 363 6.45 -10.38 -22.12
CA GLU A 363 5.99 -11.78 -22.06
C GLU A 363 5.32 -12.16 -20.73
N ASP A 364 5.90 -11.73 -19.60
CA ASP A 364 5.42 -12.04 -18.24
C ASP A 364 4.82 -10.83 -17.50
N MET A 365 4.36 -9.81 -18.22
CA MET A 365 3.85 -8.55 -17.64
C MET A 365 2.32 -8.53 -17.47
N SER A 366 1.74 -9.63 -16.98
CA SER A 366 0.29 -9.77 -16.82
C SER A 366 -0.33 -8.79 -15.81
N ALA A 367 0.47 -8.17 -14.93
CA ALA A 367 0.00 -7.17 -13.98
C ALA A 367 -0.21 -5.78 -14.60
N LEU A 368 0.32 -5.53 -15.80
CA LEU A 368 0.32 -4.22 -16.42
C LEU A 368 -1.10 -3.82 -16.84
N THR A 369 -1.57 -2.68 -16.35
CA THR A 369 -2.92 -2.16 -16.63
C THR A 369 -2.90 -0.87 -17.44
N PHE A 370 -1.79 -0.12 -17.38
CA PHE A 370 -1.62 1.14 -18.09
C PHE A 370 -0.27 1.15 -18.80
N LEU A 371 -0.31 1.37 -20.12
CA LEU A 371 0.86 1.54 -20.97
C LEU A 371 0.73 2.85 -21.75
N HIS A 372 1.71 3.73 -21.58
CA HIS A 372 1.83 4.95 -22.38
C HIS A 372 3.25 5.10 -22.89
N PHE A 373 3.42 5.04 -24.21
CA PHE A 373 4.65 5.40 -24.88
C PHE A 373 4.47 6.61 -25.77
N ALA A 374 5.39 7.57 -25.68
CA ALA A 374 5.35 8.80 -26.43
C ALA A 374 6.74 9.21 -26.98
N ALA A 375 6.76 9.77 -28.19
CA ALA A 375 7.94 10.33 -28.86
C ALA A 375 9.05 9.31 -29.18
N PHE A 376 8.68 8.07 -29.52
CA PHE A 376 9.62 7.02 -29.93
C PHE A 376 9.87 7.12 -31.43
N VAL A 377 10.41 8.26 -31.85
CA VAL A 377 10.53 8.68 -33.25
C VAL A 377 11.22 7.64 -34.16
N PRO A 378 12.39 7.07 -33.81
CA PRO A 378 13.11 6.15 -34.69
C PRO A 378 12.61 4.70 -34.62
N MET A 379 11.59 4.43 -33.78
CA MET A 379 11.16 3.06 -33.52
C MET A 379 10.32 2.53 -34.66
N VAL A 380 10.78 1.43 -35.26
CA VAL A 380 10.13 0.78 -36.41
C VAL A 380 9.17 -0.32 -35.98
N LYS A 381 9.45 -0.99 -34.86
CA LYS A 381 8.69 -2.12 -34.35
C LYS A 381 8.56 -2.06 -32.84
N LEU A 382 7.41 -2.51 -32.33
CA LEU A 382 7.13 -2.71 -30.91
C LEU A 382 7.25 -4.20 -30.52
N PRO A 383 7.62 -4.50 -29.27
CA PRO A 383 7.58 -5.86 -28.73
C PRO A 383 6.13 -6.41 -28.67
N SER A 384 5.98 -7.74 -28.63
CA SER A 384 4.66 -8.37 -28.61
C SER A 384 3.85 -7.95 -27.36
N PHE A 385 2.53 -7.82 -27.52
CA PHE A 385 1.61 -7.52 -26.43
C PHE A 385 0.93 -8.76 -25.81
N ASP A 386 1.33 -9.97 -26.21
CA ASP A 386 0.66 -11.22 -25.79
C ASP A 386 0.62 -11.43 -24.28
N GLY A 387 1.66 -10.99 -23.55
CA GLY A 387 1.73 -11.08 -22.10
C GLY A 387 0.92 -10.02 -21.34
N LEU A 388 0.35 -9.03 -22.04
CA LEU A 388 -0.37 -7.88 -21.44
C LEU A 388 -1.87 -8.16 -21.20
N THR A 389 -2.18 -9.32 -20.63
CA THR A 389 -3.57 -9.84 -20.54
C THR A 389 -4.53 -8.99 -19.70
N ASN A 390 -4.03 -8.14 -18.80
CA ASN A 390 -4.84 -7.24 -17.96
C ASN A 390 -4.73 -5.76 -18.37
N LEU A 391 -4.18 -5.47 -19.56
CA LEU A 391 -4.03 -4.10 -20.03
C LEU A 391 -5.41 -3.45 -20.22
N LYS A 392 -5.59 -2.28 -19.61
CA LYS A 392 -6.84 -1.50 -19.66
C LYS A 392 -6.71 -0.24 -20.48
N SER A 393 -5.53 0.38 -20.50
CA SER A 393 -5.28 1.62 -21.21
C SER A 393 -3.99 1.51 -22.00
N LEU A 394 -4.08 1.71 -23.31
CA LEU A 394 -2.97 1.79 -24.23
C LEU A 394 -2.94 3.17 -24.88
N THR A 395 -1.83 3.89 -24.72
CA THR A 395 -1.56 5.15 -25.41
C THR A 395 -0.24 5.05 -26.16
N LEU A 396 -0.27 5.25 -27.47
CA LEU A 396 0.91 5.36 -28.32
C LEU A 396 0.88 6.71 -29.03
N ALA A 397 1.88 7.54 -28.75
CA ALA A 397 1.96 8.89 -29.30
C ALA A 397 3.31 9.14 -30.00
N VAL A 398 3.29 9.81 -31.15
CA VAL A 398 4.49 10.29 -31.86
C VAL A 398 5.47 9.15 -32.14
N PHE A 399 5.03 8.17 -32.93
CA PHE A 399 5.91 7.18 -33.54
C PHE A 399 5.92 7.42 -35.05
N LEU A 400 6.98 8.08 -35.54
CA LEU A 400 7.02 8.54 -36.92
C LEU A 400 7.40 7.43 -37.92
N LEU A 401 8.08 6.38 -37.46
CA LEU A 401 8.58 5.27 -38.29
C LEU A 401 7.97 3.91 -37.96
N LEU A 402 6.99 3.84 -37.06
CA LEU A 402 6.35 2.58 -36.67
C LEU A 402 5.50 2.04 -37.82
N GLU A 403 5.85 0.87 -38.33
CA GLU A 403 5.21 0.29 -39.52
C GLU A 403 3.91 -0.46 -39.19
N GLU A 404 3.91 -1.19 -38.07
CA GLU A 404 2.79 -2.04 -37.64
C GLU A 404 2.63 -2.05 -36.12
N LEU A 405 1.39 -2.28 -35.67
CA LEU A 405 1.11 -2.54 -34.26
C LEU A 405 1.12 -4.05 -33.97
N PRO A 406 1.59 -4.48 -32.79
CA PRO A 406 1.41 -5.86 -32.34
C PRO A 406 -0.08 -6.27 -32.30
N THR A 407 -0.33 -7.56 -32.41
CA THR A 407 -1.68 -8.14 -32.33
C THR A 407 -2.34 -7.90 -30.99
N PHE A 408 -3.68 -7.74 -30.99
CA PHE A 408 -4.47 -7.49 -29.79
C PHE A 408 -5.21 -8.74 -29.28
N ASP A 409 -4.82 -9.92 -29.75
CA ASP A 409 -5.47 -11.22 -29.51
C ASP A 409 -5.70 -11.52 -28.02
N HIS A 410 -4.79 -11.08 -27.16
CA HIS A 410 -4.82 -11.33 -25.72
C HIS A 410 -5.26 -10.11 -24.88
N LEU A 411 -5.59 -8.97 -25.50
CA LEU A 411 -5.94 -7.72 -24.82
C LEU A 411 -7.43 -7.62 -24.47
N HIS A 412 -7.98 -8.66 -23.85
CA HIS A 412 -9.43 -8.77 -23.61
C HIS A 412 -10.01 -7.71 -22.67
N ASN A 413 -9.18 -7.14 -21.80
CA ASN A 413 -9.57 -6.15 -20.78
C ASN A 413 -9.36 -4.70 -21.22
N LEU A 414 -9.03 -4.46 -22.49
CA LEU A 414 -8.68 -3.14 -22.98
C LEU A 414 -9.91 -2.24 -23.04
N GLU A 415 -9.91 -1.19 -22.22
CA GLU A 415 -11.02 -0.24 -22.08
C GLU A 415 -10.75 1.05 -22.86
N ARG A 416 -9.48 1.39 -23.09
CA ARG A 416 -9.05 2.65 -23.69
C ARG A 416 -7.87 2.47 -24.64
N ILE A 417 -8.01 3.04 -25.83
CA ILE A 417 -6.95 3.12 -26.84
C ILE A 417 -6.81 4.57 -27.32
N VAL A 418 -5.59 5.09 -27.29
CA VAL A 418 -5.26 6.39 -27.87
C VAL A 418 -4.05 6.24 -28.78
N LEU A 419 -4.25 6.58 -30.05
CA LEU A 419 -3.23 6.56 -31.08
C LEU A 419 -3.07 7.99 -31.61
N ALA A 420 -1.88 8.56 -31.49
CA ALA A 420 -1.65 9.95 -31.87
C ALA A 420 -0.34 10.11 -32.62
N PHE A 421 -0.38 10.68 -33.81
CA PHE A 421 0.79 10.92 -34.67
C PHE A 421 1.56 9.62 -34.97
N LEU A 422 0.89 8.69 -35.67
CA LEU A 422 1.45 7.42 -36.15
C LEU A 422 1.40 7.34 -37.70
N PRO A 423 2.09 8.25 -38.42
CA PRO A 423 1.91 8.44 -39.86
C PRO A 423 2.31 7.25 -40.73
N ALA A 424 3.22 6.40 -40.25
CA ALA A 424 3.77 5.28 -41.02
C ALA A 424 2.94 3.98 -40.93
N ILE A 425 1.98 3.90 -39.99
CA ILE A 425 1.17 2.70 -39.79
C ILE A 425 0.17 2.55 -40.94
N GLY A 426 0.22 1.41 -41.64
CA GLY A 426 -0.68 1.11 -42.76
C GLY A 426 -2.05 0.53 -42.36
N GLY A 427 -2.20 0.02 -41.14
CA GLY A 427 -3.44 -0.56 -40.67
C GLY A 427 -3.48 -0.85 -39.16
N LEU A 428 -4.68 -1.03 -38.64
CA LEU A 428 -4.89 -1.43 -37.24
C LEU A 428 -5.04 -2.95 -37.14
N PRO A 429 -4.61 -3.56 -36.02
CA PRO A 429 -4.81 -4.99 -35.76
C PRO A 429 -6.30 -5.30 -35.52
N ASP A 430 -6.65 -6.58 -35.45
CA ASP A 430 -8.03 -7.00 -35.20
C ASP A 430 -8.49 -6.60 -33.79
N PHE A 431 -9.62 -5.91 -33.71
CA PHE A 431 -10.23 -5.48 -32.44
C PHE A 431 -11.31 -6.46 -31.96
N SER A 432 -11.67 -7.48 -32.73
CA SER A 432 -12.65 -8.51 -32.36
C SER A 432 -12.42 -9.17 -30.98
N PRO A 433 -11.18 -9.38 -30.52
CA PRO A 433 -10.90 -9.92 -29.18
C PRO A 433 -11.25 -8.96 -28.02
N ILE A 434 -11.40 -7.66 -28.29
CA ILE A 434 -11.64 -6.61 -27.30
C ILE A 434 -13.16 -6.39 -27.15
N LYS A 435 -13.70 -6.75 -25.98
CA LYS A 435 -15.17 -6.75 -25.76
C LYS A 435 -15.71 -5.48 -25.10
N ASP A 436 -14.90 -4.81 -24.28
CA ASP A 436 -15.34 -3.71 -23.41
C ASP A 436 -14.60 -2.38 -23.72
N LEU A 437 -14.33 -2.10 -25.00
CA LEU A 437 -13.69 -0.85 -25.41
C LEU A 437 -14.62 0.34 -25.19
N LYS A 438 -14.26 1.24 -24.26
CA LYS A 438 -15.04 2.43 -23.87
C LYS A 438 -14.61 3.69 -24.62
N PHE A 439 -13.32 3.78 -24.94
CA PHE A 439 -12.75 4.96 -25.58
C PHE A 439 -11.71 4.56 -26.62
N PHE A 440 -11.92 5.01 -27.85
CA PHE A 440 -10.95 4.90 -28.94
C PHE A 440 -10.77 6.27 -29.55
N ALA A 441 -9.52 6.74 -29.63
CA ALA A 441 -9.18 7.98 -30.31
C ALA A 441 -7.96 7.80 -31.19
N ALA A 442 -8.06 8.35 -32.39
CA ALA A 442 -7.01 8.46 -33.38
C ALA A 442 -6.87 9.92 -33.78
N LEU A 443 -5.69 10.51 -33.57
CA LEU A 443 -5.49 11.98 -33.66
C LEU A 443 -4.71 12.42 -34.90
N ASP A 444 -4.38 11.51 -35.81
CA ASP A 444 -3.73 11.80 -37.08
C ASP A 444 -4.34 11.01 -38.23
N ARG A 445 -4.19 11.54 -39.46
CA ARG A 445 -4.71 10.89 -40.67
C ARG A 445 -3.96 9.60 -41.04
N GLY A 446 -2.78 9.37 -40.45
CA GLY A 446 -1.96 8.20 -40.72
C GLY A 446 -1.68 7.94 -42.21
N ALA A 447 -1.41 6.69 -42.53
CA ALA A 447 -1.69 6.08 -43.83
C ALA A 447 -3.02 5.29 -43.79
N TRP A 448 -3.97 5.73 -42.96
CA TRP A 448 -5.13 4.94 -42.57
C TRP A 448 -6.26 5.07 -43.58
N CYS A 449 -7.08 4.03 -43.70
CA CYS A 449 -8.24 4.05 -44.58
C CYS A 449 -9.31 5.02 -44.07
N CYS A 450 -9.77 5.94 -44.93
CA CYS A 450 -10.69 7.00 -44.57
C CYS A 450 -12.09 6.55 -44.17
N ASN A 451 -12.46 5.33 -44.56
CA ASN A 451 -13.70 4.69 -44.14
C ASN A 451 -13.58 3.96 -42.79
N GLY A 452 -12.51 4.19 -42.01
CA GLY A 452 -12.33 3.54 -40.70
C GLY A 452 -12.28 2.02 -40.80
N PHE A 453 -11.67 1.49 -41.86
CA PHE A 453 -11.55 0.05 -42.17
C PHE A 453 -12.90 -0.65 -42.50
N LEU A 454 -13.97 0.09 -42.81
CA LEU A 454 -15.26 -0.47 -43.23
C LEU A 454 -15.28 -0.75 -44.75
N GLY A 455 -14.88 -1.95 -45.16
CA GLY A 455 -14.88 -2.38 -46.57
C GLY A 455 -13.57 -2.08 -47.29
N ALA A 456 -13.62 -1.79 -48.60
CA ALA A 456 -12.41 -1.49 -49.37
C ALA A 456 -11.80 -0.16 -48.92
N CYS A 457 -10.49 -0.14 -48.66
CA CYS A 457 -9.77 1.04 -48.19
C CYS A 457 -9.85 2.20 -49.20
N ASP A 458 -10.32 3.36 -48.77
CA ASP A 458 -10.26 4.60 -49.54
C ASP A 458 -9.27 5.57 -48.88
N LEU A 459 -8.18 5.90 -49.59
CA LEU A 459 -7.15 6.84 -49.13
C LEU A 459 -7.33 8.26 -49.71
N HIS A 460 -8.35 8.48 -50.54
CA HIS A 460 -8.53 9.72 -51.33
C HIS A 460 -9.75 10.54 -50.91
N ASN A 461 -10.44 10.17 -49.82
CA ASN A 461 -11.63 10.87 -49.37
C ASN A 461 -11.25 12.14 -48.59
N ASP A 462 -11.65 13.32 -49.07
CA ASP A 462 -11.35 14.62 -48.45
C ASP A 462 -12.03 14.86 -47.08
N ASN A 463 -12.92 13.95 -46.63
CA ASN A 463 -13.50 13.97 -45.28
C ASN A 463 -12.68 13.15 -44.26
N CYS A 464 -11.52 12.61 -44.68
CA CYS A 464 -10.34 12.45 -43.85
C CYS A 464 -9.61 13.79 -43.70
#